data_AF-A0A7S2LRW0-F1
#
_entry.id   AF-A0A7S2LRW0-F1
#
_cell.length_a   1.000
_cell.length_b   1.000
_cell.length_c   1.000
_cell.angle_alpha   90.00
_cell.angle_beta   90.00
_cell.angle_gamma   90.00
#
_symmetry.space_group_name_H-M   'P 1'
#
loop_
_entity.id
_entity.type
_entity.pdbx_description
1 polymer ?
#
loop_
_entity_poly.entity_id
_entity_poly.type
_entity_poly.pdbx_seq_one_letter_code
_entity_poly.pdbx_strand_id
1 'polypeptide(L)'
;GHGALAALLLILLGRSSSTDGAKRAVVIDPAAPAGSNDHDDGTNEHKKKKCIRDVWSSFMRKDQVLEYRHECLRTALPSELQNEMRRTNDRNSNDCSSCQNQAQKPSLTHVLVVACHACQHLSDETMQIAERYGAQIAVMPCCHKDHSGGRWKGVTSALGLKSIGVLMDLLSAGKMMHAGYEVKMKVIDSNITPQNRLIMCRRINSSCEDASSVVSNDKVRGAHERLQKAYVRAHADQATVATREGSSKENIDRATVNGGNFALKCFSSENFRISCGVAVGFLIGVGVSMSFG
;
A
#
# COMPACT_ATOMS: atom_id res chain seq x y z
N GLY A 1 4.91 -1.04 -21.22
CA GLY A 1 4.44 -1.72 -19.99
C GLY A 1 4.11 -0.72 -18.90
N HIS A 2 5.07 0.08 -18.46
CA HIS A 2 4.94 1.00 -17.31
C HIS A 2 3.84 2.04 -17.48
N GLY A 3 3.74 2.61 -18.68
CA GLY A 3 2.68 3.57 -18.96
C GLY A 3 1.27 3.01 -18.96
N ALA A 4 1.10 1.74 -19.36
CA ALA A 4 -0.17 1.03 -19.23
C ALA A 4 -0.54 0.81 -17.76
N LEU A 5 0.44 0.47 -16.91
CA LEU A 5 0.21 0.32 -15.47
C LEU A 5 -0.21 1.65 -14.83
N ALA A 6 0.46 2.75 -15.16
CA ALA A 6 0.09 4.05 -14.64
C ALA A 6 -1.30 4.52 -15.11
N ALA A 7 -1.63 4.28 -16.38
CA ALA A 7 -2.96 4.55 -16.91
C ALA A 7 -4.03 3.72 -16.19
N LEU A 8 -3.78 2.43 -15.98
CA LEU A 8 -4.65 1.55 -15.21
C LEU A 8 -4.84 2.06 -13.78
N LEU A 9 -3.76 2.48 -13.10
CA LEU A 9 -3.84 3.02 -11.76
C LEU A 9 -4.61 4.33 -11.70
N LEU A 10 -4.44 5.22 -12.68
CA LEU A 10 -5.23 6.45 -12.77
C LEU A 10 -6.73 6.16 -12.98
N ILE A 11 -7.05 5.14 -13.77
CA ILE A 11 -8.44 4.69 -13.97
C ILE A 11 -9.00 4.09 -12.68
N LEU A 12 -8.25 3.21 -12.01
CA LEU A 12 -8.72 2.53 -10.80
C LEU A 12 -8.83 3.46 -9.60
N LEU A 13 -7.85 4.34 -9.40
CA LEU A 13 -7.82 5.29 -8.27
C LEU A 13 -8.67 6.54 -8.55
N GLY A 14 -8.91 6.87 -9.83
CA GLY A 14 -9.80 7.95 -10.23
C GLY A 14 -11.29 7.62 -10.12
N ARG A 15 -11.66 6.33 -10.05
CA ARG A 15 -13.06 5.85 -10.03
C ARG A 15 -13.72 5.83 -8.64
N SER A 16 -13.07 6.38 -7.60
CA SER A 16 -13.76 6.62 -6.34
C SER A 16 -15.03 7.44 -6.61
N SER A 17 -16.17 7.04 -6.05
CA SER A 17 -17.47 7.69 -6.26
C SER A 17 -17.52 9.13 -5.71
N SER A 18 -16.49 9.54 -4.97
CA SER A 18 -16.27 10.91 -4.54
C SER A 18 -15.62 11.74 -5.66
N THR A 19 -15.94 13.02 -5.72
CA THR A 19 -15.30 14.05 -6.56
C THR A 19 -13.78 14.20 -6.35
N ASP A 20 -13.19 13.40 -5.46
CA ASP A 20 -11.83 13.47 -4.92
C ASP A 20 -10.88 12.40 -5.50
N GLY A 21 -11.29 11.74 -6.60
CA GLY A 21 -10.42 10.82 -7.33
C GLY A 21 -9.26 11.54 -8.04
N ALA A 22 -8.13 10.84 -8.21
CA ALA A 22 -7.01 11.38 -8.97
C ALA A 22 -7.42 11.74 -10.42
N LYS A 23 -7.17 13.00 -10.78
CA LYS A 23 -7.38 13.56 -12.12
C LYS A 23 -6.08 13.61 -12.90
N ARG A 24 -4.95 13.77 -12.22
CA ARG A 24 -3.63 13.84 -12.86
C ARG A 24 -2.76 12.69 -12.38
N ALA A 25 -2.07 12.01 -13.29
CA ALA A 25 -1.01 11.07 -12.95
C ALA A 25 0.33 11.52 -13.51
N VAL A 26 1.34 11.56 -12.66
CA VAL A 26 2.74 11.80 -13.02
C VAL A 26 3.47 10.46 -12.93
N VAL A 27 3.94 9.95 -14.06
CA VAL A 27 4.62 8.67 -14.19
C VAL A 27 6.12 8.89 -14.22
N ILE A 28 6.81 8.30 -13.26
CA ILE A 28 8.25 8.29 -13.15
C ILE A 28 8.72 6.92 -13.64
N ASP A 29 9.33 6.93 -14.82
CA ASP A 29 9.89 5.74 -15.42
C ASP A 29 11.39 5.96 -15.69
N PRO A 30 12.27 5.36 -14.87
CA PRO A 30 13.71 5.48 -15.06
C PRO A 30 14.19 4.74 -16.31
N ALA A 31 13.40 3.80 -16.85
CA ALA A 31 13.69 3.20 -18.14
C ALA A 31 13.13 4.13 -19.22
N ALA A 32 14.01 4.89 -19.88
CA ALA A 32 13.62 5.58 -21.11
C ALA A 32 12.99 4.54 -22.07
N PRO A 33 11.85 4.84 -22.72
CA PRO A 33 11.27 3.93 -23.69
C PRO A 33 12.35 3.66 -24.74
N ALA A 34 12.76 2.40 -24.89
CA ALA A 34 13.73 2.01 -25.88
C ALA A 34 13.23 2.48 -27.27
N GLY A 35 13.82 3.56 -27.78
CA GLY A 35 13.44 4.19 -29.05
C GLY A 35 12.59 5.47 -28.98
N SER A 36 12.45 6.14 -27.84
CA SER A 36 12.03 7.56 -27.78
C SER A 36 13.25 8.47 -27.96
N ASN A 37 13.87 8.42 -29.13
CA ASN A 37 14.62 9.58 -29.58
C ASN A 37 13.57 10.61 -30.01
N ASP A 38 13.01 11.34 -29.05
CA ASP A 38 12.08 12.46 -29.31
C ASP A 38 12.80 13.69 -29.92
N HIS A 39 13.99 13.49 -30.50
CA HIS A 39 14.47 14.33 -31.59
C HIS A 39 13.79 13.88 -32.87
N ASP A 40 12.52 14.27 -32.99
CA ASP A 40 11.77 14.20 -34.23
C ASP A 40 12.34 15.28 -35.18
N ASP A 41 13.27 14.89 -36.04
CA ASP A 41 13.86 15.74 -37.09
C ASP A 41 12.90 15.94 -38.30
N GLY A 42 11.59 15.92 -38.05
CA GLY A 42 10.53 16.38 -38.96
C GLY A 42 10.43 15.74 -40.35
N THR A 43 11.26 14.76 -40.71
CA THR A 43 11.50 14.39 -42.13
C THR A 43 10.95 13.03 -42.55
N ASN A 44 10.31 12.25 -41.66
CA ASN A 44 9.71 10.97 -42.03
C ASN A 44 8.26 10.82 -41.58
N GLU A 45 7.34 11.15 -42.49
CA GLU A 45 5.88 11.19 -42.29
C GLU A 45 5.23 9.80 -42.06
N HIS A 46 5.96 8.69 -42.21
CA HIS A 46 5.33 7.38 -42.44
C HIS A 46 5.19 6.40 -41.26
N LYS A 47 5.50 6.78 -40.01
CA LYS A 47 5.12 5.94 -38.85
C LYS A 47 5.18 6.70 -37.52
N LYS A 48 4.23 7.60 -37.28
CA LYS A 48 4.05 8.19 -35.95
C LYS A 48 3.68 7.07 -34.97
N LYS A 49 4.64 6.60 -34.17
CA LYS A 49 4.39 5.59 -33.14
C LYS A 49 3.33 6.19 -32.22
N LYS A 50 2.16 5.55 -32.13
CA LYS A 50 1.10 5.97 -31.20
C LYS A 50 1.71 6.05 -29.81
N CYS A 51 1.66 7.22 -29.19
CA CYS A 51 2.19 7.37 -27.85
C CYS A 51 1.27 6.61 -26.88
N ILE A 52 1.79 6.21 -25.70
CA ILE A 52 0.97 5.48 -24.71
C ILE A 52 -0.28 6.28 -24.34
N ARG A 53 -0.18 7.61 -24.32
CA ARG A 53 -1.32 8.50 -24.12
C ARG A 53 -2.41 8.30 -25.17
N ASP A 54 -2.06 8.14 -26.45
CA ASP A 54 -3.05 7.89 -27.51
C ASP A 54 -3.78 6.56 -27.29
N VAL A 55 -3.04 5.52 -26.91
CA VAL A 55 -3.59 4.17 -26.70
C VAL A 55 -4.57 4.13 -25.52
N TRP A 56 -4.27 4.86 -24.46
CA TRP A 56 -5.07 4.85 -23.23
C TRP A 56 -6.12 5.96 -23.16
N SER A 57 -6.07 6.94 -24.07
CA SER A 57 -6.99 8.08 -24.09
C SER A 57 -8.47 7.68 -24.14
N SER A 58 -8.81 6.56 -24.79
CA SER A 58 -10.18 6.03 -24.87
C SER A 58 -10.72 5.51 -23.54
N PHE A 59 -9.85 5.14 -22.61
CA PHE A 59 -10.24 4.61 -21.28
C PHE A 59 -10.19 5.68 -20.19
N MET A 60 -9.52 6.80 -20.46
CA MET A 60 -9.41 7.93 -19.53
C MET A 60 -10.62 8.84 -19.64
N ARG A 61 -11.00 9.46 -18.52
CA ARG A 61 -11.99 10.55 -18.55
C ARG A 61 -11.38 11.77 -19.24
N LYS A 62 -12.23 12.63 -19.80
CA LYS A 62 -11.79 13.86 -20.51
C LYS A 62 -10.99 14.82 -19.63
N ASP A 63 -11.21 14.78 -18.32
CA ASP A 63 -10.50 15.58 -17.33
C ASP A 63 -9.24 14.91 -16.77
N GLN A 64 -8.94 13.68 -17.20
CA GLN A 64 -7.76 12.94 -16.75
C GLN A 64 -6.53 13.25 -17.60
N VAL A 65 -5.42 13.53 -16.92
CA VAL A 65 -4.15 13.87 -17.54
C VAL A 65 -3.08 12.87 -17.10
N LEU A 66 -2.38 12.30 -18.07
CA LEU A 66 -1.27 11.37 -17.85
C LEU A 66 0.02 12.00 -18.40
N GLU A 67 1.03 12.14 -17.53
CA GLU A 67 2.32 12.73 -17.88
C GLU A 67 3.45 11.76 -17.57
N TYR A 68 4.39 11.63 -18.51
CA TYR A 68 5.59 10.81 -18.37
C TYR A 68 6.78 11.70 -18.11
N ARG A 69 7.63 11.27 -17.17
CA ARG A 69 8.87 11.95 -16.84
C ARG A 69 10.02 10.94 -16.78
N HIS A 70 11.08 11.29 -17.50
CA HIS A 70 12.38 10.61 -17.46
C HIS A 70 13.46 11.46 -16.76
N GLU A 71 13.11 12.70 -16.40
CA GLU A 71 14.00 13.66 -15.76
C GLU A 71 14.34 13.31 -14.31
N CYS A 72 15.34 14.01 -13.75
CA CYS A 72 15.78 13.82 -12.37
C CYS A 72 14.66 14.04 -11.35
N LEU A 73 14.39 13.01 -10.55
CA LEU A 73 13.37 13.00 -9.51
C LEU A 73 13.52 14.16 -8.50
N ARG A 74 14.75 14.58 -8.20
CA ARG A 74 15.05 15.57 -7.16
C ARG A 74 14.59 16.99 -7.50
N THR A 75 14.52 17.32 -8.78
CA THR A 75 14.23 18.69 -9.24
C THR A 75 12.91 18.75 -9.98
N ALA A 76 12.67 17.81 -10.89
CA ALA A 76 11.50 17.85 -11.76
C ALA A 76 10.21 17.55 -11.00
N LEU A 77 10.17 16.47 -10.20
CA LEU A 77 8.95 16.06 -9.49
C LEU A 77 8.50 17.10 -8.45
N PRO A 78 9.36 17.64 -7.57
CA PRO A 78 8.96 18.71 -6.66
C PRO A 78 8.45 19.96 -7.37
N SER A 79 9.11 20.38 -8.45
CA SER A 79 8.68 21.55 -9.23
C SER A 79 7.29 21.34 -9.84
N GLU A 80 7.02 20.14 -10.36
CA GLU A 80 5.72 19.79 -10.92
C GLU A 80 4.60 19.79 -9.87
N LEU A 81 4.85 19.15 -8.72
CA LEU A 81 3.88 19.15 -7.63
C LEU A 81 3.66 20.55 -7.05
N GLN A 82 4.71 21.37 -6.97
CA GLN A 82 4.62 22.76 -6.56
C GLN A 82 3.77 23.59 -7.52
N ASN A 83 3.94 23.39 -8.83
CA ASN A 83 3.14 24.04 -9.86
C ASN A 83 1.67 23.63 -9.77
N GLU A 84 1.41 22.35 -9.55
CA GLU A 84 0.04 21.84 -9.39
C GLU A 84 -0.63 22.38 -8.11
N MET A 85 0.13 22.51 -7.03
CA MET A 85 -0.34 23.13 -5.80
C MET A 85 -0.72 24.59 -6.01
N ARG A 86 0.09 25.36 -6.76
CA ARG A 86 -0.26 26.74 -7.15
C ARG A 86 -1.55 26.79 -7.96
N ARG A 87 -1.69 25.95 -9.00
CA ARG A 87 -2.92 25.88 -9.81
C ARG A 87 -4.17 25.54 -8.99
N THR A 88 -4.01 24.68 -7.98
CA THR A 88 -5.13 24.30 -7.10
C THR A 88 -5.52 25.45 -6.18
N ASN A 89 -4.54 26.16 -5.64
CA ASN A 89 -4.78 27.35 -4.83
C ASN A 89 -5.48 28.45 -5.63
N ASP A 90 -5.06 28.69 -6.88
CA ASP A 90 -5.66 29.70 -7.77
C ASP A 90 -7.11 29.34 -8.15
N ARG A 91 -7.45 28.04 -8.26
CA ARG A 91 -8.83 27.60 -8.46
C ARG A 91 -9.68 27.84 -7.22
N ASN A 92 -9.14 27.54 -6.04
CA ASN A 92 -9.86 27.67 -4.78
C ASN A 92 -10.08 29.14 -4.38
N SER A 93 -9.18 30.06 -4.74
CA SER A 93 -9.34 31.49 -4.43
C SER A 93 -10.54 32.13 -5.13
N ASN A 94 -11.02 31.53 -6.23
CA ASN A 94 -12.14 32.07 -6.99
C ASN A 94 -13.51 31.59 -6.48
N ASP A 95 -13.56 30.54 -5.66
CA ASP A 95 -14.83 29.84 -5.36
C ASP A 95 -15.53 30.23 -4.05
N CYS A 96 -14.89 30.85 -3.05
CA CYS A 96 -15.62 31.42 -1.92
C CYS A 96 -14.75 32.35 -1.05
N SER A 97 -15.09 33.64 -0.99
CA SER A 97 -14.40 34.62 -0.13
C SER A 97 -14.76 34.52 1.36
N SER A 98 -15.68 33.64 1.76
CA SER A 98 -16.25 33.66 3.13
C SER A 98 -15.64 32.68 4.14
N CYS A 99 -14.74 31.77 3.75
CA CYS A 99 -14.22 30.70 4.62
C CYS A 99 -12.69 30.79 4.87
N GLN A 100 -12.18 31.98 5.21
CA GLN A 100 -10.75 32.29 5.29
C GLN A 100 -10.00 31.84 6.56
N ASN A 101 -10.62 31.15 7.52
CA ASN A 101 -10.04 31.03 8.88
C ASN A 101 -9.49 29.66 9.29
N GLN A 102 -9.28 28.73 8.37
CA GLN A 102 -8.58 27.49 8.69
C GLN A 102 -7.37 27.32 7.78
N ALA A 103 -6.17 27.43 8.36
CA ALA A 103 -4.89 27.17 7.72
C ALA A 103 -4.78 25.67 7.40
N GLN A 104 -5.56 25.22 6.42
CA GLN A 104 -5.54 23.84 6.00
C GLN A 104 -4.30 23.62 5.13
N LYS A 105 -3.44 22.68 5.54
CA LYS A 105 -2.27 22.30 4.77
C LYS A 105 -2.74 21.87 3.36
N PRO A 106 -2.23 22.48 2.27
CA PRO A 106 -2.65 22.12 0.92
C PRO A 106 -2.31 20.65 0.64
N SER A 107 -3.29 19.90 0.15
CA SER A 107 -3.16 18.48 -0.20
C SER A 107 -3.49 18.26 -1.67
N LEU A 108 -2.58 17.62 -2.41
CA LEU A 108 -2.76 17.28 -3.83
C LEU A 108 -3.47 15.92 -4.01
N THR A 109 -4.64 15.72 -3.42
CA THR A 109 -5.36 14.43 -3.51
C THR A 109 -5.82 14.09 -4.92
N HIS A 110 -5.96 15.09 -5.79
CA HIS A 110 -6.26 14.91 -7.21
C HIS A 110 -5.04 14.51 -8.05
N VAL A 111 -3.84 14.43 -7.46
CA VAL A 111 -2.60 14.04 -8.13
C VAL A 111 -2.15 12.67 -7.65
N LEU A 112 -1.87 11.79 -8.60
CA LEU A 112 -1.28 10.47 -8.38
C LEU A 112 0.15 10.44 -8.93
N VAL A 113 1.13 10.20 -8.08
CA VAL A 113 2.50 9.92 -8.50
C VAL A 113 2.65 8.41 -8.68
N VAL A 114 3.11 7.96 -9.84
CA VAL A 114 3.35 6.54 -10.13
C VAL A 114 4.83 6.32 -10.40
N ALA A 115 5.49 5.47 -9.63
CA ALA A 115 6.88 5.08 -9.88
C ALA A 115 6.96 3.58 -10.20
N CYS A 116 7.35 3.26 -11.42
CA CYS A 116 7.42 1.89 -11.93
C CYS A 116 8.89 1.44 -12.00
N HIS A 117 9.19 0.22 -11.56
CA HIS A 117 10.57 -0.32 -11.53
C HIS A 117 11.56 0.65 -10.87
N ALA A 118 11.08 1.37 -9.86
CA ALA A 118 11.95 2.19 -9.05
C ALA A 118 12.79 1.28 -8.16
N CYS A 119 14.09 1.57 -8.03
CA CYS A 119 14.86 0.94 -6.97
C CYS A 119 14.31 1.39 -5.61
N GLN A 120 14.58 0.62 -4.54
CA GLN A 120 14.07 0.95 -3.21
C GLN A 120 14.38 2.40 -2.80
N HIS A 121 15.60 2.88 -3.09
CA HIS A 121 16.00 4.26 -2.83
C HIS A 121 15.11 5.27 -3.57
N LEU A 122 14.87 5.03 -4.87
CA LEU A 122 14.03 5.90 -5.69
C LEU A 122 12.57 5.85 -5.23
N SER A 123 12.06 4.68 -4.84
CA SER A 123 10.71 4.53 -4.29
C SER A 123 10.54 5.33 -3.00
N ASP A 124 11.47 5.21 -2.06
CA ASP A 124 11.44 5.94 -0.79
C ASP A 124 11.54 7.46 -1.02
N GLU A 125 12.40 7.89 -1.94
CA GLU A 125 12.54 9.31 -2.28
C GLU A 125 11.28 9.87 -2.96
N THR A 126 10.67 9.09 -3.85
CA THR A 126 9.39 9.46 -4.49
C THR A 126 8.29 9.57 -3.44
N MET A 127 8.20 8.61 -2.51
CA MET A 127 7.28 8.66 -1.38
C MET A 127 7.46 9.91 -0.53
N GLN A 128 8.69 10.23 -0.15
CA GLN A 128 8.98 11.42 0.65
C GLN A 128 8.64 12.73 -0.09
N ILE A 129 8.85 12.80 -1.40
CA ILE A 129 8.43 13.95 -2.20
C ILE A 129 6.90 14.04 -2.22
N ALA A 130 6.20 12.96 -2.59
CA ALA A 130 4.74 12.95 -2.65
C ALA A 130 4.10 13.30 -1.29
N GLU A 131 4.67 12.77 -0.20
CA GLU A 131 4.28 13.07 1.17
C GLU A 131 4.28 14.57 1.48
N ARG A 132 5.37 15.27 1.11
CA ARG A 132 5.52 16.72 1.36
C ARG A 132 4.40 17.54 0.72
N TYR A 133 3.92 17.13 -0.45
CA TYR A 133 2.85 17.80 -1.19
C TYR A 133 1.45 17.20 -0.93
N GLY A 134 1.34 16.15 -0.11
CA GLY A 134 0.07 15.47 0.14
C GLY A 134 -0.51 14.77 -1.09
N ALA A 135 0.33 14.36 -2.05
CA ALA A 135 -0.09 13.69 -3.28
C ALA A 135 -0.33 12.19 -3.04
N GLN A 136 -1.27 11.60 -3.78
CA GLN A 136 -1.43 10.14 -3.79
C GLN A 136 -0.23 9.50 -4.48
N ILE A 137 0.15 8.29 -4.07
CA ILE A 137 1.30 7.61 -4.66
C ILE A 137 1.09 6.12 -4.85
N ALA A 138 1.60 5.59 -5.96
CA ALA A 138 1.72 4.17 -6.22
C ALA A 138 3.14 3.84 -6.68
N VAL A 139 3.82 2.94 -5.98
CA VAL A 139 5.17 2.50 -6.37
C VAL A 139 5.25 0.99 -6.56
N MET A 140 6.10 0.57 -7.48
CA MET A 140 6.46 -0.83 -7.70
C MET A 140 7.98 -0.99 -7.56
N PRO A 141 8.48 -1.21 -6.33
CA PRO A 141 9.91 -1.32 -6.06
C PRO A 141 10.45 -2.63 -6.65
N CYS A 142 11.50 -2.57 -7.46
CA CYS A 142 12.07 -3.76 -8.11
C CYS A 142 13.47 -4.16 -7.61
N CYS A 143 14.22 -3.23 -7.03
CA CYS A 143 15.60 -3.46 -6.58
C CYS A 143 15.71 -3.15 -5.09
N HIS A 144 15.73 -4.19 -4.25
CA HIS A 144 15.90 -4.07 -2.81
C HIS A 144 17.36 -4.29 -2.44
N LYS A 145 18.01 -3.24 -1.92
CA LYS A 145 19.38 -3.33 -1.41
C LYS A 145 19.40 -3.01 0.08
N ASP A 146 20.06 -3.88 0.84
CA ASP A 146 20.37 -3.61 2.24
C ASP A 146 21.57 -2.66 2.31
N HIS A 147 21.32 -1.39 2.62
CA HIS A 147 22.37 -0.40 2.85
C HIS A 147 22.93 -0.46 4.27
N SER A 148 22.31 -1.22 5.17
CA SER A 148 22.66 -1.32 6.59
C SER A 148 23.65 -2.47 6.88
N GLY A 149 24.36 -2.96 5.87
CA GLY A 149 25.41 -3.97 6.05
C GLY A 149 24.89 -5.37 6.41
N GLY A 150 23.67 -5.73 6.00
CA GLY A 150 23.11 -7.07 6.21
C GLY A 150 22.20 -7.22 7.43
N ARG A 151 21.99 -6.15 8.22
CA ARG A 151 21.10 -6.18 9.40
C ARG A 151 19.68 -6.57 9.03
N TRP A 152 19.17 -6.07 7.90
CA TRP A 152 17.82 -6.38 7.44
C TRP A 152 17.72 -7.81 6.93
N LYS A 153 18.80 -8.37 6.36
CA LYS A 153 18.85 -9.79 5.99
C LYS A 153 18.70 -10.70 7.21
N GLY A 154 19.38 -10.40 8.32
CA GLY A 154 19.25 -11.17 9.56
C GLY A 154 17.82 -11.14 10.12
N VAL A 155 17.20 -9.97 10.16
CA VAL A 155 15.79 -9.80 10.57
C VAL A 155 14.84 -10.54 9.63
N THR A 156 15.06 -10.45 8.32
CA THR A 156 14.26 -11.16 7.30
C THR A 156 14.26 -12.67 7.57
N SER A 157 15.43 -13.27 7.80
CA SER A 157 15.57 -14.69 8.12
C SER A 157 14.91 -15.05 9.45
N ALA A 158 15.11 -14.24 10.50
CA ALA A 158 14.51 -14.48 11.81
C ALA A 158 12.98 -14.42 11.80
N LEU A 159 12.40 -13.59 10.92
CA LEU A 159 10.95 -13.49 10.71
C LEU A 159 10.40 -14.54 9.73
N GLY A 160 11.23 -15.43 9.19
CA GLY A 160 10.82 -16.44 8.22
C GLY A 160 10.36 -15.87 6.87
N LEU A 161 10.77 -14.64 6.54
CA LEU A 161 10.42 -14.00 5.28
C LEU A 161 11.29 -14.54 4.15
N LYS A 162 10.66 -14.87 3.01
CA LYS A 162 11.36 -15.45 1.85
C LYS A 162 12.30 -14.47 1.15
N SER A 163 12.04 -13.16 1.26
CA SER A 163 12.88 -12.15 0.63
C SER A 163 12.97 -10.89 1.46
N ILE A 164 14.14 -10.27 1.44
CA ILE A 164 14.36 -8.94 2.03
C ILE A 164 13.45 -7.88 1.41
N GLY A 165 13.07 -8.05 0.14
CA GLY A 165 12.19 -7.13 -0.54
C GLY A 165 10.81 -7.01 0.11
N VAL A 166 10.25 -8.12 0.61
CA VAL A 166 8.99 -8.08 1.37
C VAL A 166 9.14 -7.24 2.64
N LEU A 167 10.25 -7.40 3.37
CA LEU A 167 10.50 -6.63 4.58
C LEU A 167 10.64 -5.13 4.26
N MET A 168 11.41 -4.79 3.23
CA MET A 168 11.62 -3.39 2.82
C MET A 168 10.30 -2.73 2.37
N ASP A 169 9.48 -3.44 1.62
CA ASP A 169 8.17 -2.94 1.18
C ASP A 169 7.23 -2.70 2.37
N LEU A 170 7.25 -3.58 3.39
CA LEU A 170 6.50 -3.40 4.63
C LEU A 170 6.99 -2.17 5.43
N LEU A 171 8.30 -1.92 5.45
CA LEU A 171 8.87 -0.74 6.09
C LEU A 171 8.43 0.55 5.37
N SER A 172 8.48 0.59 4.03
CA SER A 172 8.00 1.75 3.26
C SER A 172 6.49 1.96 3.44
N ALA A 173 5.70 0.89 3.46
CA ALA A 173 4.27 0.96 3.79
C ALA A 173 4.04 1.53 5.21
N GLY A 174 4.81 1.06 6.20
CA GLY A 174 4.77 1.55 7.57
C GLY A 174 5.04 3.05 7.69
N LYS A 175 6.07 3.55 7.00
CA LYS A 175 6.39 4.98 6.95
C LYS A 175 5.22 5.80 6.41
N MET A 176 4.59 5.36 5.32
CA MET A 176 3.47 6.07 4.73
C MET A 176 2.20 6.02 5.60
N MET A 177 1.94 4.89 6.26
CA MET A 177 0.86 4.80 7.25
C MET A 177 1.07 5.80 8.39
N HIS A 178 2.29 5.88 8.93
CA HIS A 178 2.65 6.85 9.96
C HIS A 178 2.47 8.31 9.48
N ALA A 179 2.76 8.57 8.20
CA ALA A 179 2.55 9.88 7.58
C ALA A 179 1.06 10.23 7.36
N GLY A 180 0.11 9.36 7.68
CA GLY A 180 -1.33 9.59 7.52
C GLY A 180 -1.87 9.20 6.14
N TYR A 181 -1.28 8.18 5.51
CA TYR A 181 -1.80 7.58 4.29
C TYR A 181 -2.52 6.26 4.59
N GLU A 182 -3.61 6.01 3.86
CA GLU A 182 -4.17 4.68 3.74
C GLU A 182 -3.32 3.89 2.74
N VAL A 183 -2.63 2.85 3.23
CA VAL A 183 -1.74 2.04 2.40
C VAL A 183 -2.40 0.71 2.05
N LYS A 184 -2.35 0.36 0.76
CA LYS A 184 -2.78 -0.93 0.21
C LYS A 184 -1.65 -1.55 -0.58
N MET A 185 -1.25 -2.75 -0.16
CA MET A 185 -0.31 -3.56 -0.93
C MET A 185 -1.09 -4.53 -1.82
N LYS A 186 -0.64 -4.66 -3.08
CA LYS A 186 -1.20 -5.62 -4.05
C LYS A 186 -0.08 -6.43 -4.66
N VAL A 187 -0.42 -7.65 -5.05
CA VAL A 187 0.47 -8.55 -5.76
C VAL A 187 -0.05 -8.70 -7.18
N ILE A 188 0.83 -8.52 -8.16
CA ILE A 188 0.60 -8.79 -9.59
C ILE A 188 1.04 -10.24 -9.88
N ASP A 189 0.54 -10.82 -10.97
CA ASP A 189 0.96 -12.15 -11.41
C ASP A 189 2.47 -12.23 -11.65
N SER A 190 3.13 -13.26 -11.12
CA SER A 190 4.57 -13.44 -11.23
C SER A 190 5.11 -13.74 -12.61
N ASN A 191 4.25 -14.08 -13.55
CA ASN A 191 4.60 -14.18 -14.95
C ASN A 191 4.79 -12.80 -15.60
N ILE A 192 4.31 -11.72 -14.97
CA ILE A 192 4.46 -10.34 -15.48
C ILE A 192 5.76 -9.70 -14.99
N THR A 193 6.08 -9.81 -13.69
CA THR A 193 7.37 -9.39 -13.13
C THR A 193 7.79 -10.32 -12.00
N PRO A 194 9.08 -10.51 -11.67
CA PRO A 194 9.44 -11.30 -10.49
C PRO A 194 9.12 -10.58 -9.16
N GLN A 195 9.14 -9.24 -9.20
CA GLN A 195 8.97 -8.34 -8.06
C GLN A 195 7.57 -7.68 -8.12
N ASN A 196 6.52 -8.50 -8.02
CA ASN A 196 5.12 -8.10 -8.28
C ASN A 196 4.43 -7.29 -7.18
N ARG A 197 5.15 -6.51 -6.39
CA ARG A 197 4.53 -5.86 -5.24
C ARG A 197 4.29 -4.39 -5.58
N LEU A 198 3.02 -4.01 -5.52
CA LEU A 198 2.56 -2.64 -5.71
C LEU A 198 2.17 -2.09 -4.34
N ILE A 199 2.74 -0.95 -3.96
CA ILE A 199 2.39 -0.20 -2.76
C ILE A 199 1.60 1.03 -3.20
N MET A 200 0.32 1.08 -2.86
CA MET A 200 -0.55 2.22 -3.13
C MET A 200 -0.82 2.96 -1.83
N CYS A 201 -0.59 4.26 -1.80
CA CYS A 201 -0.81 5.13 -0.66
C CYS A 201 -1.79 6.24 -1.06
N ARG A 202 -2.98 6.22 -0.45
CA ARG A 202 -3.99 7.25 -0.61
C ARG A 202 -3.90 8.21 0.57
N ARG A 203 -3.82 9.52 0.30
CA ARG A 203 -3.85 10.52 1.35
C ARG A 203 -5.23 10.52 2.00
N ILE A 204 -5.30 10.43 3.33
CA ILE A 204 -6.54 10.62 4.08
C ILE A 204 -6.68 12.12 4.30
N ASN A 205 -7.67 12.73 3.63
CA ASN A 205 -7.97 14.14 3.81
C ASN A 205 -8.53 14.34 5.22
N SER A 206 -7.81 15.09 6.05
CA SER A 206 -8.27 15.48 7.39
C SER A 206 -9.29 16.62 7.35
N SER A 207 -9.76 17.03 6.16
CA SER A 207 -10.64 18.20 5.95
C SER A 207 -12.04 18.05 6.52
N CYS A 208 -12.51 16.82 6.67
CA CYS A 208 -13.71 16.54 7.40
C CYS A 208 -13.38 15.33 8.25
N GLU A 209 -13.55 15.45 9.55
CA GLU A 209 -13.85 14.28 10.37
C GLU A 209 -15.21 13.74 9.90
N ASP A 210 -15.24 13.15 8.71
CA ASP A 210 -16.34 12.32 8.27
C ASP A 210 -16.49 11.23 9.33
N ALA A 211 -17.72 11.07 9.81
CA ALA A 211 -18.18 10.13 10.83
C ALA A 211 -17.70 8.66 10.65
N SER A 212 -16.99 8.34 9.57
CA SER A 212 -16.29 7.08 9.32
C SER A 212 -15.14 6.80 10.31
N SER A 213 -14.45 7.82 10.86
CA SER A 213 -13.42 7.59 11.90
C SER A 213 -14.03 7.19 13.26
N VAL A 214 -15.26 7.64 13.54
CA VAL A 214 -16.01 7.22 14.72
C VAL A 214 -16.49 5.77 14.55
N VAL A 215 -16.95 5.40 13.35
CA VAL A 215 -17.36 4.01 13.03
C VAL A 215 -16.18 3.03 13.07
N SER A 216 -14.97 3.45 12.69
CA SER A 216 -13.77 2.61 12.84
C SER A 216 -13.36 2.47 14.30
N ASN A 217 -13.49 3.53 15.11
CA ASN A 217 -13.24 3.46 16.55
C ASN A 217 -14.20 2.51 17.29
N ASP A 218 -15.46 2.42 16.89
CA ASP A 218 -16.41 1.46 17.49
C ASP A 218 -16.04 0.01 17.19
N LYS A 219 -15.59 -0.28 15.97
CA LYS A 219 -15.10 -1.61 15.61
C LYS A 219 -13.82 -1.95 16.36
N VAL A 220 -12.90 -1.00 16.49
CA VAL A 220 -11.65 -1.16 17.24
C VAL A 220 -11.94 -1.39 18.72
N ARG A 221 -12.84 -0.59 19.33
CA ARG A 221 -13.30 -0.75 20.71
C ARG A 221 -13.96 -2.11 20.93
N GLY A 222 -14.86 -2.51 20.04
CA GLY A 222 -15.51 -3.82 20.10
C GLY A 222 -14.55 -5.00 19.88
N ALA A 223 -13.46 -4.81 19.13
CA ALA A 223 -12.39 -5.81 19.01
C ALA A 223 -11.53 -5.85 20.28
N HIS A 224 -11.23 -4.69 20.87
CA HIS A 224 -10.48 -4.57 22.12
C HIS A 224 -11.21 -5.26 23.28
N GLU A 225 -12.51 -5.01 23.44
CA GLU A 225 -13.33 -5.69 24.45
C GLU A 225 -13.35 -7.22 24.27
N ARG A 226 -13.40 -7.70 23.03
CA ARG A 226 -13.34 -9.14 22.73
C ARG A 226 -12.00 -9.74 23.12
N LEU A 227 -10.90 -9.06 22.80
CA LEU A 227 -9.55 -9.46 23.21
C LEU A 227 -9.39 -9.47 24.73
N GLN A 228 -9.89 -8.44 25.42
CA GLN A 228 -9.84 -8.36 26.88
C GLN A 228 -10.62 -9.51 27.54
N LYS A 229 -11.81 -9.84 27.03
CA LYS A 229 -12.59 -11.00 27.51
C LYS A 229 -11.87 -12.33 27.24
N ALA A 230 -11.25 -12.49 26.08
CA ALA A 230 -10.47 -13.69 25.77
C ALA A 230 -9.25 -13.83 26.67
N TYR A 231 -8.53 -12.72 26.93
CA TYR A 231 -7.39 -12.67 27.84
C TYR A 231 -7.78 -13.08 29.26
N VAL A 232 -8.84 -12.49 29.82
CA VAL A 232 -9.33 -12.85 31.17
C VAL A 232 -9.69 -14.33 31.24
N ARG A 233 -10.37 -14.89 30.23
CA ARG A 233 -10.71 -16.32 30.18
C ARG A 233 -9.46 -17.21 30.15
N ALA A 234 -8.46 -16.86 29.35
CA ALA A 234 -7.23 -17.63 29.24
C ALA A 234 -6.38 -17.62 30.53
N HIS A 235 -6.53 -16.60 31.37
CA HIS A 235 -5.76 -16.45 32.62
C HIS A 235 -6.56 -16.74 33.90
N ALA A 236 -7.88 -16.90 33.84
CA ALA A 236 -8.70 -17.25 35.00
C ALA A 236 -8.34 -18.63 35.58
N ASP A 237 -7.94 -19.58 34.72
CA ASP A 237 -7.55 -20.93 35.13
C ASP A 237 -6.22 -20.95 35.90
N GLN A 238 -5.34 -19.97 35.67
CA GLN A 238 -4.05 -19.87 36.38
C GLN A 238 -4.22 -19.39 37.83
N ALA A 239 -5.22 -18.53 38.09
CA ALA A 239 -5.48 -18.00 39.43
C ALA A 239 -6.16 -19.02 40.36
N THR A 240 -6.97 -19.93 39.82
CA THR A 240 -7.64 -20.99 40.59
C THR A 240 -6.71 -22.16 40.93
N VAL A 241 -5.69 -22.41 40.10
CA VAL A 241 -4.64 -23.39 40.40
C VAL A 241 -3.70 -22.88 41.52
N ALA A 242 -3.31 -21.60 41.48
CA ALA A 242 -2.45 -21.03 42.52
C ALA A 242 -3.08 -20.99 43.93
N THR A 243 -4.40 -20.91 44.02
CA THR A 243 -5.13 -20.92 45.31
C THR A 243 -5.36 -22.33 45.87
N ARG A 244 -5.33 -23.38 45.03
CA ARG A 244 -5.43 -24.77 45.50
C ARG A 244 -4.11 -25.35 46.02
N GLU A 245 -2.97 -24.92 45.47
CA GLU A 245 -1.67 -25.39 45.95
C GLU A 245 -1.22 -24.76 47.29
N GLY A 246 -1.82 -23.64 47.70
CA GLY A 246 -1.58 -23.03 49.02
C GLY A 246 -2.30 -23.69 50.20
N SER A 247 -3.35 -24.47 49.96
CA SER A 247 -4.19 -25.09 51.01
C SER A 247 -3.83 -26.55 51.32
N SER A 248 -2.83 -27.13 50.64
CA SER A 248 -2.51 -28.57 50.72
C SER A 248 -1.22 -28.90 51.47
N LYS A 249 -0.60 -27.93 52.16
CA LYS A 249 0.69 -28.14 52.87
C LYS A 249 0.58 -28.41 54.38
N GLU A 250 -0.62 -28.56 54.95
CA GLU A 250 -0.81 -29.08 56.31
C GLU A 250 -1.53 -30.44 56.29
N ASN A 251 -0.78 -31.46 55.86
CA ASN A 251 -0.93 -32.89 56.19
C ASN A 251 -0.42 -33.71 54.99
N ILE A 252 0.86 -34.06 54.99
CA ILE A 252 1.39 -35.36 54.57
C ILE A 252 2.79 -35.41 55.19
N ASP A 253 2.82 -35.90 56.43
CA ASP A 253 3.98 -36.66 56.88
C ASP A 253 3.92 -38.03 56.21
N ARG A 254 5.09 -38.48 55.75
CA ARG A 254 5.43 -39.89 55.46
C ARG A 254 4.83 -40.52 54.19
N ALA A 255 5.62 -40.53 53.11
CA ALA A 255 6.16 -41.79 52.52
C ALA A 255 6.89 -41.57 51.18
N THR A 256 8.16 -41.93 51.21
CA THR A 256 8.86 -42.72 50.17
C THR A 256 9.25 -42.07 48.84
N VAL A 257 10.55 -41.83 48.77
CA VAL A 257 11.42 -41.67 47.59
C VAL A 257 11.21 -42.81 46.59
N ASN A 258 10.93 -42.48 45.33
CA ASN A 258 11.47 -43.23 44.19
C ASN A 258 11.45 -42.38 42.92
N GLY A 259 12.60 -42.34 42.24
CA GLY A 259 12.85 -41.56 41.04
C GLY A 259 12.13 -42.09 39.80
N GLY A 260 11.76 -41.16 38.92
CA GLY A 260 11.18 -41.46 37.61
C GLY A 260 11.14 -40.22 36.72
N ASN A 261 11.91 -40.28 35.64
CA ASN A 261 12.05 -39.35 34.51
C ASN A 261 10.86 -38.41 34.23
N PHE A 262 11.14 -37.10 34.29
CA PHE A 262 10.29 -36.05 33.73
C PHE A 262 10.53 -35.93 32.21
N ALA A 263 9.70 -36.59 31.42
CA ALA A 263 9.62 -36.34 29.98
C ALA A 263 8.80 -35.06 29.73
N LEU A 264 9.42 -34.03 29.16
CA LEU A 264 8.73 -32.88 28.57
C LEU A 264 7.80 -33.38 27.45
N LYS A 265 6.49 -33.42 27.70
CA LYS A 265 5.50 -33.46 26.63
C LYS A 265 5.33 -32.05 26.08
N CYS A 266 5.95 -31.80 24.94
CA CYS A 266 5.61 -30.67 24.08
C CYS A 266 4.11 -30.73 23.73
N PHE A 267 3.43 -29.60 23.92
CA PHE A 267 2.09 -29.37 23.39
C PHE A 267 2.15 -29.50 21.85
N SER A 268 1.51 -30.54 21.32
CA SER A 268 1.23 -30.66 19.89
C SER A 268 0.09 -29.72 19.54
N SER A 269 0.39 -28.69 18.74
CA SER A 269 -0.61 -27.81 18.15
C SER A 269 -1.22 -28.47 16.91
N GLU A 270 -2.18 -29.37 17.12
CA GLU A 270 -3.08 -29.82 16.05
C GLU A 270 -4.47 -29.22 16.29
N ASN A 271 -5.04 -28.67 15.21
CA ASN A 271 -6.39 -28.12 15.07
C ASN A 271 -6.59 -26.63 15.38
N PHE A 272 -6.00 -25.77 14.53
CA PHE A 272 -6.60 -24.48 14.21
C PHE A 272 -6.96 -24.44 12.71
N ARG A 273 -8.14 -25.00 12.36
CA ARG A 273 -8.76 -24.83 11.04
C ARG A 273 -9.58 -23.55 11.04
N ILE A 274 -9.06 -22.48 10.45
CA ILE A 274 -9.89 -21.32 10.06
C ILE A 274 -10.55 -21.66 8.72
N SER A 275 -11.84 -21.96 8.76
CA SER A 275 -12.67 -22.06 7.55
C SER A 275 -13.06 -20.65 7.10
N CYS A 276 -12.26 -20.05 6.21
CA CYS A 276 -12.71 -18.89 5.43
C CYS A 276 -13.48 -19.40 4.20
N GLY A 277 -14.79 -19.51 4.33
CA GLY A 277 -15.68 -19.68 3.19
C GLY A 277 -15.77 -18.35 2.42
N VAL A 278 -15.12 -18.28 1.26
CA VAL A 278 -15.40 -17.26 0.25
C VAL A 278 -16.14 -17.95 -0.89
N ALA A 279 -17.44 -17.71 -0.97
CA ALA A 279 -18.25 -18.09 -2.11
C ALA A 279 -17.86 -17.19 -3.30
N VAL A 280 -17.16 -17.76 -4.28
CA VAL A 280 -16.95 -17.13 -5.59
C VAL A 280 -18.05 -17.64 -6.50
N GLY A 281 -19.08 -16.82 -6.69
CA GLY A 281 -20.06 -17.00 -7.77
C GLY A 281 -19.39 -16.67 -9.09
N PHE A 282 -19.12 -17.71 -9.89
CA PHE A 282 -18.62 -17.61 -11.26
C PHE A 282 -19.85 -17.50 -12.19
N LEU A 283 -20.04 -16.35 -12.82
CA LEU A 283 -21.04 -16.17 -13.88
C LEU A 283 -20.28 -16.04 -15.21
N ILE A 284 -20.36 -17.11 -16.00
CA ILE A 284 -19.83 -17.24 -17.37
C ILE A 284 -20.93 -16.85 -18.36
N GLY A 285 -20.55 -16.11 -19.41
CA GLY A 285 -21.36 -15.75 -20.58
C GLY A 285 -21.14 -14.27 -20.88
N VAL A 286 -20.64 -13.82 -22.03
CA VAL A 286 -20.90 -14.16 -23.44
C VAL A 286 -19.63 -13.73 -24.21
N GLY A 287 -18.96 -14.54 -25.04
CA GLY A 287 -19.40 -15.00 -26.35
C GLY A 287 -19.10 -13.95 -27.45
N VAL A 288 -17.86 -13.86 -27.94
CA VAL A 288 -17.55 -13.17 -29.21
C VAL A 288 -16.70 -14.08 -30.07
N SER A 289 -17.31 -14.52 -31.17
CA SER A 289 -16.69 -15.29 -32.25
C SER A 289 -15.93 -14.34 -33.17
N MET A 290 -14.64 -14.58 -33.39
CA MET A 290 -13.86 -13.94 -34.46
C MET A 290 -13.65 -14.96 -35.58
N SER A 291 -14.24 -14.67 -36.73
CA SER A 291 -13.96 -15.37 -38.00
C SER A 291 -12.78 -14.69 -38.67
N PHE A 292 -11.79 -15.47 -39.09
CA PHE A 292 -10.75 -15.02 -40.00
C PHE A 292 -11.23 -15.20 -41.44
N GLY A 293 -11.09 -14.15 -42.23
CA GLY A 293 -11.04 -14.15 -43.69
C GLY A 293 -9.77 -13.45 -44.13
#